data_AF-A0A0D5NE72-F1
#
_entry.id   AF-A0A0D5NE72-F1
#
_cell.length_a   1.000
_cell.length_b   1.000
_cell.length_c   1.000
_cell.angle_alpha   90.00
_cell.angle_beta   90.00
_cell.angle_gamma   90.00
#
_symmetry.space_group_name_H-M   'P 1'
#
loop_
_entity.id
_entity.type
_entity.pdbx_description
1 polymer ?
#
loop_
_entity_poly.entity_id
_entity_poly.type
_entity_poly.pdbx_seq_one_letter_code
_entity_poly.pdbx_strand_id
1 'polypeptide(L)' 'MFKLPEEERSELGKVLVRSWTVGEIITAVGTVGLCVRTFEEIPSTTDPRFPEFYTLIADKMDMELSPLHPD' A
#
# COMPACT_ATOMS: atom_id res chain seq x y z
N MET A 1 5.08 8.73 23.21
CA MET A 1 5.51 7.46 22.59
C MET A 1 5.79 6.47 23.72
N PHE A 2 4.85 5.56 24.00
CA PHE A 2 5.01 4.54 25.04
C PHE A 2 5.74 3.33 24.43
N LYS A 3 6.97 3.05 24.86
CA LYS A 3 7.64 1.79 24.52
C LYS A 3 7.16 0.74 25.52
N LEU A 4 6.64 -0.38 25.02
CA LEU A 4 6.30 -1.54 25.85
C LEU A 4 7.57 -2.11 26.51
N PRO A 5 7.45 -2.68 27.73
CA PRO A 5 8.54 -3.38 28.42
C PRO A 5 9.19 -4.45 27.53
N GLU A 6 10.49 -4.67 27.71
CA GLU A 6 11.28 -5.60 26.88
C GLU A 6 10.77 -7.04 26.94
N GLU A 7 10.20 -7.43 28.09
CA GLU A 7 9.63 -8.75 28.36
C GLU A 7 8.40 -9.04 27.47
N GLU A 8 7.52 -8.04 27.27
CA GLU A 8 6.32 -8.14 26.45
C GLU A 8 6.64 -8.13 24.94
N ARG A 9 7.82 -7.63 24.55
CA ARG A 9 8.27 -7.63 23.14
C ARG A 9 8.70 -9.01 22.64
N SER A 10 9.08 -9.92 23.54
CA SER A 10 9.55 -11.25 23.17
C SER A 10 8.42 -12.19 22.73
N GLU A 11 7.18 -11.92 23.13
CA GLU A 11 5.99 -12.67 22.70
C GLU A 11 5.36 -12.14 21.40
N LEU A 12 5.82 -10.98 20.89
CA LEU A 12 5.33 -10.44 19.64
C LEU A 12 5.86 -11.26 18.46
N GLY A 13 4.94 -11.74 17.62
CA GLY A 13 5.28 -12.43 16.38
C GLY A 13 6.24 -11.59 15.54
N LYS A 14 7.40 -12.16 15.20
CA LYS A 14 8.39 -11.49 14.35
C LYS A 14 7.80 -11.34 12.94
N VAL A 15 7.60 -10.10 12.51
CA VAL A 15 7.20 -9.78 11.14
C VAL A 15 8.39 -9.23 10.37
N LEU A 16 8.54 -9.65 9.12
CA LEU A 16 9.51 -9.04 8.21
C LEU A 16 8.90 -7.75 7.66
N VAL A 17 9.52 -6.62 7.97
CA VAL A 17 9.14 -5.33 7.40
C VAL A 17 10.05 -5.06 6.22
N ARG A 18 9.46 -4.72 5.07
CA ARG A 18 10.19 -4.13 3.94
C ARG A 18 9.67 -2.71 3.77
N SER A 19 10.57 -1.75 3.57
CA SER A 19 10.18 -0.39 3.20
C SER A 19 9.78 -0.37 1.73
N TRP A 20 8.58 0.13 1.45
CA TRP A 20 8.08 0.36 0.09
C TRP A 20 7.63 1.82 -0.02
N THR A 21 7.86 2.39 -1.19
CA THR A 21 7.23 3.65 -1.60
C THR A 21 5.82 3.37 -2.12
N VAL A 22 4.95 4.37 -2.04
CA VAL A 22 3.61 4.30 -2.62
C VAL A 22 3.66 3.97 -4.11
N GLY A 23 4.62 4.55 -4.85
CA GLY A 23 4.81 4.29 -6.27
C GLY A 23 5.15 2.83 -6.57
N GLU A 24 5.96 2.18 -5.73
CA GLU A 24 6.25 0.75 -5.87
C GLU A 24 5.01 -0.11 -5.64
N ILE A 25 4.17 0.25 -4.66
CA ILE A 25 2.92 -0.47 -4.38
C ILE A 25 1.96 -0.35 -5.57
N ILE A 26 1.72 0.87 -6.06
CA ILE A 26 0.84 1.14 -7.22
C ILE A 26 1.34 0.39 -8.46
N THR A 27 2.65 0.45 -8.71
CA THR A 27 3.27 -0.26 -9.84
C THR A 27 3.09 -1.76 -9.71
N ALA A 28 3.33 -2.33 -8.53
CA ALA A 28 3.16 -3.77 -8.29
C ALA A 28 1.72 -4.23 -8.55
N VAL A 29 0.72 -3.45 -8.11
CA VAL A 29 -0.70 -3.74 -8.39
C VAL A 29 -0.97 -3.75 -9.90
N GLY A 30 -0.48 -2.76 -10.65
CA GLY A 30 -0.63 -2.72 -12.11
C GLY A 30 0.07 -3.89 -12.81
N THR A 31 1.26 -4.30 -12.35
CA THR A 31 2.02 -5.40 -12.98
C THR A 31 1.33 -6.76 -12.88
N VAL A 32 0.46 -6.95 -11.89
CA VAL A 32 -0.34 -8.19 -11.74
C VAL A 32 -1.70 -8.11 -12.44
N GLY A 33 -1.94 -7.06 -13.24
CA GLY A 33 -3.17 -6.89 -14.01
C GLY A 33 -4.38 -6.44 -13.17
N LEU A 34 -4.14 -5.91 -11.97
CA LEU A 34 -5.20 -5.29 -11.17
C LEU A 34 -5.35 -3.81 -11.56
N CYS A 35 -6.59 -3.37 -11.69
CA CYS A 35 -6.91 -1.99 -11.99
C CYS A 35 -7.22 -1.23 -10.70
N VAL A 36 -6.53 -0.13 -10.46
CA VAL A 36 -6.77 0.72 -9.29
C VAL A 36 -8.10 1.47 -9.47
N ARG A 37 -9.08 1.16 -8.62
CA ARG A 37 -10.38 1.85 -8.56
C ARG A 37 -10.29 3.11 -7.72
N THR A 38 -9.67 3.01 -6.55
CA THR A 38 -9.62 4.08 -5.56
C THR A 38 -8.24 4.10 -4.91
N PHE A 39 -7.68 5.30 -4.76
CA PHE A 39 -6.49 5.55 -3.98
C PHE A 39 -6.75 6.77 -3.09
N GLU A 40 -6.83 6.55 -1.78
CA GLU A 40 -7.11 7.58 -0.79
C GLU A 40 -5.92 7.74 0.16
N GLU A 41 -5.57 8.99 0.44
CA GLU A 41 -4.52 9.36 1.38
C GLU A 41 -5.18 9.87 2.66
N ILE A 42 -4.91 9.22 3.78
CA ILE A 42 -5.49 9.59 5.07
C ILE A 42 -4.47 10.50 5.78
N PRO A 43 -4.80 11.79 6.00
CA PRO A 43 -3.88 12.74 6.59
C PRO A 43 -3.54 12.36 8.03
N SER A 44 -2.29 12.59 8.45
CA SER A 44 -1.93 12.39 9.85
C SER A 44 -2.63 13.41 10.75
N THR A 45 -3.00 12.97 11.94
CA THR A 45 -3.45 13.87 13.02
C THR A 45 -2.33 14.76 13.56
N THR A 46 -1.06 14.38 13.33
CA THR A 46 0.11 15.11 13.85
C THR A 46 0.65 16.13 12.84
N ASP A 47 0.69 15.79 11.55
CA ASP A 47 1.04 16.72 10.47
C ASP A 47 0.17 16.45 9.23
N PRO A 48 -0.85 17.27 8.96
CA PRO A 48 -1.78 17.06 7.85
C PRO A 48 -1.13 17.09 6.46
N ARG A 49 0.11 17.59 6.34
CA ARG A 49 0.85 17.64 5.07
C ARG A 49 1.39 16.28 4.66
N PHE A 50 1.51 15.36 5.62
CA PHE A 50 2.00 14.02 5.38
C PHE A 50 0.89 13.02 5.70
N PRO A 51 0.46 12.22 4.71
CA PRO A 51 -0.49 11.15 4.98
C PRO A 51 0.16 10.09 5.87
N GLU A 52 -0.61 9.63 6.86
CA GLU A 52 -0.18 8.58 7.79
C GLU A 52 -0.52 7.20 7.25
N PHE A 53 -1.63 7.11 6.53
CA PHE A 53 -2.13 5.88 5.92
C PHE A 53 -2.58 6.12 4.49
N TYR A 54 -2.58 5.05 3.71
CA TYR A 54 -3.08 5.02 2.35
C TYR A 54 -4.05 3.85 2.20
N THR A 55 -5.18 4.09 1.56
CA THR A 55 -6.16 3.07 1.20
C THR A 55 -6.12 2.89 -0.31
N LEU A 56 -5.83 1.67 -0.76
CA LEU A 56 -5.84 1.31 -2.18
C LEU A 56 -6.89 0.23 -2.41
N ILE A 57 -7.88 0.51 -3.27
CA ILE A 57 -8.86 -0.45 -3.75
C ILE A 57 -8.52 -0.75 -5.20
N ALA A 58 -8.23 -2.00 -5.51
CA ALA A 58 -7.96 -2.47 -6.85
C ALA A 58 -8.84 -3.66 -7.19
N ASP A 59 -9.34 -3.69 -8.41
CA ASP A 59 -10.16 -4.78 -8.91
C ASP A 59 -9.40 -5.62 -9.90
N LYS A 60 -9.72 -6.90 -9.89
CA LYS A 60 -9.43 -7.77 -11.02
C LYS A 60 -10.50 -7.50 -12.08
N MET A 61 -10.11 -6.81 -13.14
CA MET A 61 -10.95 -6.68 -14.32
C MET A 61 -10.66 -7.86 -15.23
N ASP A 62 -11.62 -8.76 -15.44
CA ASP A 62 -11.57 -9.76 -16.52
C ASP A 62 -11.83 -9.08 -17.87
N MET A 63 -11.06 -8.03 -18.19
CA MET A 63 -11.10 -7.33 -19.46
C MET A 63 -9.74 -7.49 -20.15
N GLU A 64 -9.77 -8.03 -21.36
CA GLU A 64 -8.65 -7.95 -22.28
C GLU A 64 -8.40 -6.47 -22.60
N LEU A 65 -7.34 -5.89 -22.04
CA LEU A 65 -6.92 -4.53 -22.39
C LEU A 65 -6.44 -4.56 -23.83
N SER A 66 -7.18 -3.89 -24.72
CA SER A 66 -6.74 -3.72 -26.10
C SER A 66 -5.42 -2.94 -26.13
N PRO A 67 -4.41 -3.37 -26.90
CA PRO A 67 -3.15 -2.65 -27.02
C PRO A 67 -3.38 -1.18 -27.37
N LEU A 68 -2.69 -0.27 -26.67
CA LEU A 68 -2.77 1.18 -26.93
C LEU A 68 -2.18 1.57 -28.29
N HIS A 69 -1.34 0.71 -28.87
CA HIS A 69 -0.79 0.88 -30.21
C HIS A 69 -1.07 -0.37 -31.04
N PRO A 70 -1.54 -0.23 -32.30
CA PRO A 70 -1.56 -1.33 -33.25
C PRO A 70 -0.12 -1.67 -33.66
N ASP A 71 0.15 -2.97 -33.83
CA ASP A 71 1.41 -3.52 -34.36
C ASP A 71 1.74 -3.00 -35.77
#